data_AF-A0AA92EA78-F1
#
_entry.id   AF-A0AA92EA78-F1
#
_cell.length_a   1.000
_cell.length_b   1.000
_cell.length_c   1.000
_cell.angle_alpha   90.00
_cell.angle_beta   90.00
_cell.angle_gamma   90.00
#
_symmetry.space_group_name_H-M   'P 1'
#
loop_
_entity.id
_entity.type
_entity.pdbx_description
1 polymer ?
#
loop_
_entity_poly.entity_id
_entity_poly.type
_entity_poly.pdbx_seq_one_letter_code
_entity_poly.pdbx_strand_id
1 'polypeptide(L)'
;MSSLQPTNAQQTCENLLLEGKRYNIEHHILPSENAIADRLLRRGIELRDAYEELHDKLHARPPALQVFLGLVLSTAAFWNPEKMQEARAARSDLANINQQIARKAAELALLLEQRSDLHDTSGFSSDTHYHVCGVIEAASQHNYLFQSYVQEKLGALRGQFDLKYWPSLGEFMQELASDAEKAVLAATDPLTAAATAATRPSRADFFKALFAAIEENSAESYGQLPRGFKLTDRTLASLANCALDLGPDDLVDDAYMKRLRQRERNGNK
;
A
#
# COMPACT_ATOMS: atom_id res chain seq x y z
N MET A 1 -39.56 36.98 -11.14
CA MET A 1 -38.18 36.62 -11.52
C MET A 1 -37.34 36.69 -10.26
N SER A 2 -37.16 35.55 -9.58
CA SER A 2 -36.35 35.48 -8.35
C SER A 2 -34.89 35.45 -8.73
N SER A 3 -34.14 36.43 -8.25
CA SER A 3 -32.68 36.50 -8.33
C SER A 3 -32.07 35.30 -7.60
N LEU A 4 -31.41 34.42 -8.34
CA LEU A 4 -30.54 33.38 -7.81
C LEU A 4 -29.41 34.06 -7.02
N GLN A 5 -29.39 33.90 -5.69
CA GLN A 5 -28.21 34.24 -4.90
C GLN A 5 -27.05 33.35 -5.36
N PRO A 6 -25.82 33.89 -5.50
CA PRO A 6 -24.67 33.05 -5.81
C PRO A 6 -24.47 32.09 -4.63
N THR A 7 -24.64 30.80 -4.88
CA THR A 7 -24.23 29.75 -3.94
C THR A 7 -22.76 29.96 -3.60
N ASN A 8 -22.48 30.20 -2.32
CA ASN A 8 -21.13 30.42 -1.81
C ASN A 8 -20.30 29.14 -2.05
N ALA A 9 -19.18 29.24 -2.78
CA ALA A 9 -18.30 28.12 -3.12
C ALA A 9 -17.88 27.30 -1.88
N GLN A 10 -17.62 27.99 -0.76
CA GLN A 10 -17.34 27.37 0.53
C GLN A 10 -18.51 26.47 0.98
N GLN A 11 -19.74 26.99 0.92
CA GLN A 11 -20.92 26.26 1.37
C GLN A 11 -21.21 25.03 0.49
N THR A 12 -20.97 25.14 -0.82
CA THR A 12 -21.07 23.97 -1.72
C THR A 12 -20.09 22.87 -1.32
N CYS A 13 -18.82 23.20 -1.06
CA CYS A 13 -17.81 22.22 -0.66
C CYS A 13 -18.10 21.63 0.73
N GLU A 14 -18.46 22.46 1.70
CA GLU A 14 -18.78 22.02 3.07
C GLU A 14 -20.04 21.14 3.11
N ASN A 15 -21.06 21.43 2.29
CA ASN A 15 -22.24 20.58 2.17
C ASN A 15 -21.87 19.19 1.64
N LEU A 16 -20.99 19.09 0.64
CA LEU A 16 -20.51 17.79 0.14
C LEU A 16 -19.76 17.00 1.22
N LEU A 17 -18.94 17.66 2.04
CA LEU A 17 -18.25 17.03 3.17
C LEU A 17 -19.25 16.52 4.22
N LEU A 18 -20.27 17.31 4.55
CA LEU A 18 -21.33 16.93 5.49
C LEU A 18 -22.17 15.76 4.98
N GLU A 19 -22.54 15.77 3.70
CA GLU A 19 -23.29 14.68 3.07
C GLU A 19 -22.48 13.39 3.04
N GLY A 20 -21.21 13.44 2.65
CA GLY A 20 -20.31 12.29 2.67
C GLY A 20 -20.11 11.74 4.09
N LYS A 21 -19.93 12.62 5.09
CA LYS A 21 -19.84 12.21 6.49
C LYS A 21 -21.11 11.52 6.98
N ARG A 22 -22.29 12.07 6.65
CA ARG A 22 -23.58 11.46 7.01
C ARG A 22 -23.69 10.05 6.42
N TYR A 23 -23.39 9.89 5.14
CA TYR A 23 -23.38 8.58 4.47
C TYR A 23 -22.46 7.59 5.20
N ASN A 24 -21.21 8.00 5.48
CA ASN A 24 -20.24 7.16 6.18
C ASN A 24 -20.71 6.73 7.58
N ILE A 25 -21.35 7.63 8.34
CA ILE A 25 -21.91 7.33 9.67
C ILE A 25 -23.07 6.35 9.57
N GLU A 26 -24.02 6.59 8.67
CA GLU A 26 -25.19 5.72 8.46
C GLU A 26 -24.75 4.29 8.08
N HIS A 27 -23.72 4.19 7.24
CA HIS A 27 -23.18 2.91 6.77
C HIS A 27 -22.08 2.31 7.67
N HIS A 28 -21.68 2.99 8.75
CA HIS A 28 -20.64 2.53 9.68
C HIS A 28 -19.27 2.26 9.00
N ILE A 29 -18.91 3.11 8.04
CA ILE A 29 -17.67 3.00 7.26
C ILE A 29 -16.80 4.25 7.39
N LEU A 30 -15.52 4.11 7.03
CA LEU A 30 -14.56 5.22 6.84
C LEU A 30 -14.52 6.25 7.99
N PRO A 31 -14.40 5.82 9.27
CA PRO A 31 -14.33 6.75 10.40
C PRO A 31 -13.10 7.68 10.31
N SER A 32 -12.01 7.21 9.70
CA SER A 32 -10.81 8.00 9.46
C SER A 32 -11.06 9.17 8.51
N GLU A 33 -11.80 8.96 7.41
CA GLU A 33 -12.16 10.04 6.49
C GLU A 33 -13.11 11.05 7.16
N ASN A 34 -14.03 10.58 8.00
CA ASN A 34 -14.92 11.46 8.77
C ASN A 34 -14.13 12.40 9.70
N ALA A 35 -13.06 11.90 10.31
CA ALA A 35 -12.17 12.72 11.14
C ALA A 35 -11.45 13.79 10.32
N ILE A 36 -11.05 13.49 9.08
CA ILE A 36 -10.47 14.48 8.17
C ILE A 36 -11.52 15.50 7.74
N ALA A 37 -12.73 15.07 7.39
CA ALA A 37 -13.83 15.96 7.02
C ALA A 37 -14.14 16.96 8.15
N ASP A 38 -14.15 16.50 9.41
CA ASP A 38 -14.33 17.37 10.58
C ASP A 38 -13.23 18.42 10.74
N ARG A 39 -11.98 18.08 10.40
CA ARG A 39 -10.87 19.05 10.39
C ARG A 39 -11.07 20.11 9.31
N LEU A 40 -11.40 19.70 8.09
CA LEU A 40 -11.65 20.62 6.97
C LEU A 40 -12.82 21.56 7.27
N LEU A 41 -13.92 21.04 7.85
CA LEU A 41 -15.08 21.85 8.27
C LEU A 41 -14.70 22.85 9.37
N ARG A 42 -13.92 22.43 10.38
CA ARG A 42 -13.48 23.31 11.48
C ARG A 42 -12.56 24.43 10.98
N ARG A 43 -11.72 24.14 9.99
CA ARG A 43 -10.76 25.08 9.39
C ARG A 43 -11.26 25.72 8.10
N GLY A 44 -12.58 25.74 7.87
CA GLY A 44 -13.18 26.22 6.62
C GLY A 44 -12.78 27.65 6.21
N ILE A 45 -12.49 28.53 7.18
CA ILE A 45 -12.01 29.90 6.92
C ILE A 45 -10.67 29.89 6.15
N GLU A 46 -9.75 29.00 6.51
CA GLU A 46 -8.44 28.87 5.86
C GLU A 46 -8.55 28.29 4.43
N LEU A 47 -9.68 27.62 4.15
CA LEU A 47 -9.95 26.95 2.89
C LEU A 47 -10.82 27.77 1.93
N ARG A 48 -11.20 29.01 2.27
CA ARG A 48 -12.08 29.84 1.43
C ARG A 48 -11.56 29.97 -0.01
N ASP A 49 -10.34 30.49 -0.18
CA ASP A 49 -9.73 30.67 -1.50
C ASP A 49 -9.56 29.31 -2.24
N ALA A 50 -9.28 28.24 -1.48
CA ALA A 50 -9.14 26.89 -2.02
C ALA A 50 -10.47 26.33 -2.54
N TYR A 51 -11.56 26.53 -1.79
CA TYR A 51 -12.91 26.13 -2.18
C TYR A 51 -13.43 26.97 -3.34
N GLU A 52 -13.09 28.25 -3.43
CA GLU A 52 -13.38 29.09 -4.59
C GLU A 52 -12.72 28.51 -5.85
N GLU A 53 -11.42 28.23 -5.83
CA GLU A 53 -10.72 27.64 -6.99
C GLU A 53 -11.28 26.26 -7.37
N LEU A 54 -11.57 25.41 -6.38
CA LEU A 54 -12.15 24.09 -6.60
C LEU A 54 -13.53 24.18 -7.23
N HIS A 55 -14.39 25.04 -6.68
CA HIS A 55 -15.72 25.29 -7.21
C HIS A 55 -15.61 25.79 -8.64
N ASP A 56 -14.85 26.85 -8.92
CA ASP A 56 -14.68 27.42 -10.26
C ASP A 56 -14.27 26.37 -11.31
N LYS A 57 -13.37 25.45 -10.94
CA LYS A 57 -12.85 24.42 -11.85
C LYS A 57 -13.73 23.19 -11.99
N LEU A 58 -14.51 22.83 -10.98
CA LEU A 58 -15.19 21.53 -10.91
C LEU A 58 -16.73 21.62 -10.83
N HIS A 59 -17.32 22.76 -10.45
CA HIS A 59 -18.77 22.87 -10.23
C HIS A 59 -19.63 22.53 -11.45
N ALA A 60 -19.12 22.79 -12.66
CA ALA A 60 -19.81 22.46 -13.91
C ALA A 60 -20.00 20.94 -14.11
N ARG A 61 -19.29 20.11 -13.33
CA ARG A 61 -19.43 18.65 -13.28
C ARG A 61 -19.54 18.23 -11.82
N PRO A 62 -20.74 18.27 -11.22
CA PRO A 62 -20.92 18.03 -9.79
C PRO A 62 -20.21 16.78 -9.23
N PRO A 63 -20.18 15.62 -9.92
CA PRO A 63 -19.43 14.46 -9.45
C PRO A 63 -17.92 14.70 -9.29
N ALA A 64 -17.32 15.56 -10.12
CA ALA A 64 -15.88 15.81 -10.11
C ALA A 64 -15.43 16.53 -8.82
N LEU A 65 -16.24 17.47 -8.31
CA LEU A 65 -15.96 18.14 -7.04
C LEU A 65 -16.05 17.18 -5.85
N GLN A 66 -17.10 16.34 -5.82
CA GLN A 66 -17.27 15.32 -4.80
C GLN A 66 -16.11 14.31 -4.83
N VAL A 67 -15.74 13.82 -6.01
CA VAL A 67 -14.60 12.91 -6.19
C VAL A 67 -13.33 13.55 -5.66
N PHE A 68 -13.01 14.78 -6.08
CA PHE A 68 -11.80 15.44 -5.61
C PHE A 68 -11.72 15.57 -4.09
N LEU A 69 -12.81 16.01 -3.44
CA LEU A 69 -12.86 16.10 -1.99
C LEU A 69 -12.67 14.71 -1.35
N GLY A 70 -13.30 13.67 -1.91
CA GLY A 70 -13.08 12.28 -1.51
C GLY A 70 -11.60 11.87 -1.59
N LEU A 71 -10.88 12.25 -2.65
CA LEU A 71 -9.44 11.97 -2.79
C LEU A 71 -8.61 12.67 -1.71
N VAL A 72 -8.97 13.90 -1.33
CA VAL A 72 -8.28 14.60 -0.22
C VAL A 72 -8.52 13.87 1.10
N LEU A 73 -9.76 13.46 1.37
CA LEU A 73 -10.11 12.73 2.59
C LEU A 73 -9.38 11.38 2.66
N SER A 74 -9.46 10.57 1.60
CA SER A 74 -8.85 9.25 1.55
C SER A 74 -7.32 9.34 1.62
N THR A 75 -6.71 10.27 0.87
CA THR A 75 -5.25 10.46 0.89
C THR A 75 -4.77 10.83 2.28
N ALA A 76 -5.46 11.75 2.96
CA ALA A 76 -5.09 12.16 4.32
C ALA A 76 -5.41 11.09 5.37
N ALA A 77 -6.43 10.27 5.17
CA ALA A 77 -6.76 9.18 6.08
C ALA A 77 -5.74 8.04 6.02
N PHE A 78 -5.30 7.65 4.82
CA PHE A 78 -4.53 6.41 4.61
C PHE A 78 -3.05 6.64 4.25
N TRP A 79 -2.68 7.82 3.75
CA TRP A 79 -1.29 8.19 3.40
C TRP A 79 -0.85 9.48 4.11
N ASN A 80 -1.27 9.67 5.36
CA ASN A 80 -0.65 10.66 6.26
C ASN A 80 0.75 10.22 6.70
N PRO A 81 1.56 11.14 7.29
CA PRO A 81 2.94 10.84 7.68
C PRO A 81 3.10 9.60 8.57
N GLU A 82 2.19 9.38 9.52
CA GLU A 82 2.22 8.23 10.43
C GLU A 82 1.99 6.91 9.66
N LYS A 83 0.94 6.85 8.84
CA LYS A 83 0.65 5.66 8.01
C LYS A 83 1.74 5.36 7.00
N MET A 84 2.34 6.39 6.41
CA MET A 84 3.49 6.19 5.52
C MET A 84 4.75 5.74 6.27
N GLN A 85 4.91 6.09 7.54
CA GLN A 85 5.98 5.58 8.37
C GLN A 85 5.75 4.11 8.73
N GLU A 86 4.53 3.74 9.14
CA GLU A 86 4.13 2.35 9.38
C GLU A 86 4.37 1.47 8.14
N ALA A 87 3.94 1.91 6.95
CA ALA A 87 4.13 1.18 5.71
C ALA A 87 5.61 0.96 5.35
N ARG A 88 6.47 1.96 5.61
CA ARG A 88 7.92 1.83 5.40
C ARG A 88 8.57 0.88 6.40
N ALA A 89 8.15 0.94 7.67
CA ALA A 89 8.62 0.01 8.70
C ALA A 89 8.25 -1.42 8.31
N ALA A 90 6.99 -1.66 7.93
CA ALA A 90 6.53 -2.97 7.45
C ALA A 90 7.33 -3.46 6.23
N ARG A 91 7.62 -2.59 5.25
CA ARG A 91 8.49 -2.94 4.11
C ARG A 91 9.90 -3.33 4.55
N SER A 92 10.49 -2.58 5.49
CA SER A 92 11.82 -2.87 6.04
C SER A 92 11.82 -4.19 6.81
N ASP A 93 10.78 -4.44 7.60
CA ASP A 93 10.63 -5.66 8.38
C ASP A 93 10.49 -6.88 7.46
N LEU A 94 9.70 -6.76 6.39
CA LEU A 94 9.55 -7.82 5.39
C LEU A 94 10.88 -8.12 4.68
N ALA A 95 11.65 -7.07 4.32
CA ALA A 95 12.99 -7.25 3.74
C ALA A 95 13.92 -8.02 4.70
N ASN A 96 13.91 -7.63 5.97
CA ASN A 96 14.70 -8.27 7.01
C ASN A 96 14.26 -9.72 7.28
N ILE A 97 12.96 -10.01 7.24
CA ILE A 97 12.42 -11.36 7.34
C ILE A 97 12.93 -12.22 6.18
N ASN A 98 12.85 -11.73 4.94
CA ASN A 98 13.35 -12.46 3.76
C ASN A 98 14.86 -12.74 3.88
N GLN A 99 15.66 -11.76 4.31
CA GLN A 99 17.09 -11.97 4.54
C GLN A 99 17.36 -13.04 5.63
N GLN A 100 16.57 -13.05 6.71
CA GLN A 100 16.68 -14.06 7.74
C GLN A 100 16.26 -15.45 7.26
N ILE A 101 15.19 -15.55 6.47
CA ILE A 101 14.76 -16.81 5.84
C ILE A 101 15.88 -17.32 4.94
N ALA A 102 16.41 -16.48 4.05
CA ALA A 102 17.50 -16.85 3.13
C ALA A 102 18.69 -17.45 3.88
N ARG A 103 19.18 -16.73 4.89
CA ARG A 103 20.33 -17.19 5.69
C ARG A 103 20.05 -18.49 6.42
N LYS A 104 18.93 -18.58 7.14
CA LYS A 104 18.61 -19.77 7.96
C LYS A 104 18.33 -20.99 7.12
N ALA A 105 17.66 -20.82 5.98
CA ALA A 105 17.39 -21.91 5.05
C ALA A 105 18.69 -22.44 4.42
N ALA A 106 19.63 -21.55 4.05
CA ALA A 106 20.95 -21.96 3.55
C ALA A 106 21.79 -22.67 4.63
N GLU A 107 21.81 -22.14 5.87
CA GLU A 107 22.49 -22.81 7.01
C GLU A 107 21.89 -24.21 7.27
N LEU A 108 20.56 -24.35 7.21
CA LEU A 108 19.89 -25.64 7.39
C LEU A 108 20.14 -26.60 6.21
N ALA A 109 20.20 -26.10 4.98
CA ALA A 109 20.53 -26.91 3.80
C ALA A 109 21.88 -27.62 3.98
N LEU A 110 22.91 -26.88 4.40
CA LEU A 110 24.24 -27.44 4.69
C LEU A 110 24.21 -28.49 5.80
N LEU A 111 23.44 -28.26 6.87
CA LEU A 111 23.30 -29.24 7.95
C LEU A 111 22.57 -30.51 7.49
N LEU A 112 21.58 -30.39 6.60
CA LEU A 112 20.86 -31.52 6.04
C LEU A 112 21.75 -32.36 5.11
N GLU A 113 22.60 -31.72 4.31
CA GLU A 113 23.61 -32.40 3.48
C GLU A 113 24.64 -33.13 4.36
N GLN A 114 25.22 -32.46 5.35
CA GLN A 114 26.14 -33.08 6.30
C GLN A 114 25.52 -34.28 7.03
N ARG A 115 24.24 -34.18 7.41
CA ARG A 115 23.52 -35.31 8.02
C ARG A 115 23.37 -36.47 7.04
N SER A 116 23.05 -36.20 5.78
CA SER A 116 22.93 -37.23 4.74
C SER A 116 24.27 -37.94 4.55
N ASP A 117 25.38 -37.20 4.44
CA ASP A 117 26.71 -37.77 4.30
C ASP A 117 27.07 -38.69 5.47
N LEU A 118 26.71 -38.30 6.70
CA LEU A 118 26.92 -39.13 7.88
C LEU A 118 26.05 -40.39 7.87
N HIS A 119 24.79 -40.31 7.43
CA HIS A 119 23.93 -41.50 7.28
C HIS A 119 24.54 -42.51 6.31
N ASP A 120 25.16 -42.02 5.24
CA ASP A 120 25.74 -42.87 4.19
C ASP A 120 27.12 -43.44 4.57
N THR A 121 27.90 -42.75 5.41
CA THR A 121 29.33 -43.08 5.63
C THR A 121 29.69 -43.50 7.04
N SER A 122 28.94 -43.08 8.07
CA SER A 122 29.37 -43.23 9.47
C SER A 122 29.01 -44.57 10.10
N GLY A 123 28.14 -45.36 9.44
CA GLY A 123 27.54 -46.57 10.03
C GLY A 123 26.46 -46.29 11.08
N PHE A 124 26.13 -45.02 11.32
CA PHE A 124 25.02 -44.58 12.17
C PHE A 124 23.89 -44.02 11.32
N SER A 125 22.65 -44.32 11.70
CA SER A 125 21.44 -43.73 11.14
C SER A 125 20.64 -43.00 12.22
N SER A 126 19.79 -42.07 11.81
CA SER A 126 18.81 -41.43 12.69
C SER A 126 17.42 -41.53 12.09
N ASP A 127 16.40 -41.73 12.93
CA ASP A 127 14.99 -41.81 12.52
C ASP A 127 14.44 -40.41 12.22
N THR A 128 14.83 -39.89 11.05
CA THR A 128 14.46 -38.56 10.58
C THR A 128 13.97 -38.64 9.13
N HIS A 129 13.15 -37.69 8.71
CA HIS A 129 12.76 -37.61 7.30
C HIS A 129 13.99 -37.45 6.39
N TYR A 130 13.98 -38.21 5.30
CA TYR A 130 15.00 -38.18 4.24
C TYR A 130 14.39 -37.86 2.86
N HIS A 131 13.06 -37.83 2.73
CA HIS A 131 12.34 -37.63 1.46
C HIS A 131 11.33 -36.50 1.59
N VAL A 132 11.33 -35.56 0.63
CA VAL A 132 10.43 -34.38 0.58
C VAL A 132 8.94 -34.74 0.71
N CYS A 133 8.44 -35.74 -0.05
CA CYS A 133 7.07 -36.22 0.07
C CYS A 133 6.69 -36.69 1.48
N GLY A 134 7.62 -37.33 2.20
CA GLY A 134 7.37 -37.73 3.59
C GLY A 134 7.20 -36.53 4.53
N VAL A 135 7.95 -35.45 4.28
CA VAL A 135 7.77 -34.18 5.00
C VAL A 135 6.41 -33.55 4.68
N ILE A 136 6.02 -33.53 3.40
CA ILE A 136 4.71 -33.00 2.95
C ILE A 136 3.55 -33.75 3.60
N GLU A 137 3.59 -35.09 3.59
CA GLU A 137 2.57 -35.94 4.21
C GLU A 137 2.46 -35.67 5.72
N ALA A 138 3.60 -35.65 6.43
CA ALA A 138 3.62 -35.38 7.87
C ALA A 138 3.13 -33.97 8.22
N ALA A 139 3.56 -32.94 7.48
CA ALA A 139 3.12 -31.57 7.68
C ALA A 139 1.62 -31.38 7.39
N SER A 140 1.04 -32.23 6.54
CA SER A 140 -0.36 -32.16 6.13
C SER A 140 -1.29 -33.05 6.97
N GLN A 141 -0.83 -33.59 8.09
CA GLN A 141 -1.60 -34.52 8.94
C GLN A 141 -2.92 -33.95 9.52
N HIS A 142 -3.14 -32.64 9.43
CA HIS A 142 -4.39 -32.00 9.87
C HIS A 142 -5.14 -31.31 8.73
N ASN A 143 -4.68 -31.46 7.49
CA ASN A 143 -5.32 -30.91 6.31
C ASN A 143 -6.26 -31.96 5.69
N TYR A 144 -7.56 -31.85 5.99
CA TYR A 144 -8.58 -32.80 5.52
C TYR A 144 -8.63 -32.93 3.99
N LEU A 145 -8.45 -31.81 3.26
CA LEU A 145 -8.44 -31.82 1.80
C LEU A 145 -7.23 -32.56 1.25
N PHE A 146 -6.06 -32.39 1.88
CA PHE A 146 -4.88 -33.16 1.51
C PHE A 146 -5.10 -34.66 1.73
N GLN A 147 -5.58 -35.05 2.92
CA GLN A 147 -5.83 -36.46 3.24
C GLN A 147 -6.81 -37.12 2.28
N SER A 148 -7.92 -36.44 1.99
CA SER A 148 -9.02 -37.02 1.22
C SER A 148 -8.73 -37.06 -0.28
N TYR A 149 -7.93 -36.13 -0.81
CA TYR A 149 -7.81 -35.95 -2.27
C TYR A 149 -6.38 -36.08 -2.82
N VAL A 150 -5.35 -35.87 -1.99
CA VAL A 150 -3.96 -35.73 -2.42
C VAL A 150 -3.06 -36.85 -1.90
N GLN A 151 -3.24 -37.26 -0.63
CA GLN A 151 -2.33 -38.15 0.08
C GLN A 151 -2.08 -39.48 -0.67
N GLU A 152 -3.15 -40.19 -1.05
CA GLU A 152 -3.02 -41.48 -1.76
C GLU A 152 -2.27 -41.32 -3.09
N LYS A 153 -2.57 -40.26 -3.84
CA LYS A 153 -1.93 -39.99 -5.15
C LYS A 153 -0.45 -39.61 -4.98
N LEU A 154 -0.12 -38.80 -3.97
CA LEU A 154 1.26 -38.44 -3.67
C LEU A 154 2.06 -39.66 -3.22
N GLY A 155 1.48 -40.51 -2.37
CA GLY A 155 2.08 -41.77 -1.95
C GLY A 155 2.32 -42.71 -3.12
N ALA A 156 1.36 -42.83 -4.05
CA ALA A 156 1.51 -43.63 -5.27
C ALA A 156 2.62 -43.09 -6.19
N LEU A 157 2.73 -41.77 -6.36
CA LEU A 157 3.81 -41.13 -7.12
C LEU A 157 5.17 -41.35 -6.48
N ARG A 158 5.26 -41.15 -5.16
CA ARG A 158 6.46 -41.42 -4.36
C ARG A 158 6.92 -42.88 -4.51
N GLY A 159 5.98 -43.83 -4.54
CA GLY A 159 6.30 -45.26 -4.72
C GLY A 159 6.76 -45.63 -6.12
N GLN A 160 6.42 -44.85 -7.15
CA GLN A 160 6.79 -45.10 -8.55
C GLN A 160 8.20 -44.63 -8.91
N PHE A 161 8.68 -43.58 -8.26
CA PHE A 161 9.97 -42.95 -8.56
C PHE A 161 10.92 -43.05 -7.36
N ASP A 162 12.13 -43.58 -7.58
CA ASP A 162 13.17 -43.63 -6.56
C ASP A 162 13.74 -42.23 -6.24
N LEU A 163 14.58 -42.16 -5.21
CA LEU A 163 15.06 -40.90 -4.62
C LEU A 163 15.73 -39.95 -5.63
N LYS A 164 16.36 -40.46 -6.69
CA LYS A 164 17.07 -39.64 -7.69
C LYS A 164 16.15 -38.76 -8.53
N TYR A 165 14.84 -38.99 -8.52
CA TYR A 165 13.86 -38.17 -9.24
C TYR A 165 13.27 -37.05 -8.38
N TRP A 166 13.59 -37.01 -7.10
CA TRP A 166 13.10 -36.00 -6.16
C TRP A 166 14.28 -35.15 -5.67
N PRO A 167 14.06 -33.85 -5.40
CA PRO A 167 15.08 -33.06 -4.74
C PRO A 167 15.35 -33.63 -3.34
N SER A 168 16.60 -33.56 -2.92
CA SER A 168 16.98 -33.78 -1.53
C SER A 168 16.35 -32.71 -0.62
N LEU A 169 16.31 -32.98 0.69
CA LEU A 169 15.87 -31.97 1.65
C LEU A 169 16.78 -30.74 1.68
N GLY A 170 18.09 -30.93 1.44
CA GLY A 170 19.07 -29.85 1.32
C GLY A 170 18.76 -28.94 0.12
N GLU A 171 18.59 -29.52 -1.07
CA GLU A 171 18.21 -28.77 -2.28
C GLU A 171 16.86 -28.06 -2.12
N PHE A 172 15.88 -28.70 -1.48
CA PHE A 172 14.59 -28.08 -1.20
C PHE A 172 14.72 -26.86 -0.27
N MET A 173 15.56 -26.93 0.78
CA MET A 173 15.85 -25.78 1.64
C MET A 173 16.66 -24.70 0.91
N GLN A 174 17.59 -25.10 0.04
CA GLN A 174 18.39 -24.18 -0.75
C GLN A 174 17.52 -23.36 -1.72
N GLU A 175 16.48 -23.96 -2.30
CA GLU A 175 15.54 -23.22 -3.15
C GLU A 175 14.74 -22.18 -2.33
N LEU A 176 14.28 -22.52 -1.11
CA LEU A 176 13.66 -21.53 -0.22
C LEU A 176 14.62 -20.39 0.15
N ALA A 177 15.91 -20.70 0.30
CA ALA A 177 16.91 -19.69 0.56
C ALA A 177 17.06 -18.72 -0.62
N SER A 178 17.16 -19.27 -1.84
CA SER A 178 17.29 -18.54 -3.09
C SER A 178 16.04 -17.69 -3.41
N ASP A 179 14.84 -18.23 -3.19
CA ASP A 179 13.57 -17.52 -3.38
C ASP A 179 13.50 -16.30 -2.45
N ALA A 180 13.78 -16.49 -1.16
CA ALA A 180 13.78 -15.40 -0.18
C ALA A 180 14.86 -14.34 -0.46
N GLU A 181 16.05 -14.74 -0.94
CA GLU A 181 17.10 -13.80 -1.33
C GLU A 181 16.71 -12.94 -2.54
N LYS A 182 15.99 -13.53 -3.50
CA LYS A 182 15.54 -12.86 -4.73
C LYS A 182 14.21 -12.12 -4.59
N ALA A 183 13.56 -12.20 -3.43
CA ALA A 183 12.25 -11.65 -3.22
C ALA A 183 12.21 -10.12 -3.45
N VAL A 184 11.46 -9.70 -4.47
CA VAL A 184 11.25 -8.29 -4.79
C VAL A 184 10.07 -7.75 -3.99
N LEU A 185 10.31 -6.70 -3.21
CA LEU A 185 9.25 -6.02 -2.48
C LEU A 185 8.56 -4.99 -3.38
N ALA A 186 7.28 -5.21 -3.66
CA ALA A 186 6.43 -4.29 -4.38
C ALA A 186 5.26 -3.84 -3.49
N ALA A 187 4.84 -2.58 -3.64
CA ALA A 187 3.59 -2.12 -3.04
C ALA A 187 2.40 -2.76 -3.77
N THR A 188 1.33 -3.06 -3.03
CA THR A 188 0.12 -3.68 -3.57
C THR A 188 -0.76 -2.70 -4.35
N ASP A 189 -0.54 -1.39 -4.18
CA ASP A 189 -1.29 -0.33 -4.84
C ASP A 189 -0.40 0.85 -5.25
N PRO A 190 -0.78 1.61 -6.30
CA PRO A 190 0.02 2.72 -6.82
C PRO A 190 0.23 3.88 -5.85
N LEU A 191 -0.74 4.15 -4.96
CA LEU A 191 -0.65 5.25 -4.01
C LEU A 191 0.37 4.94 -2.92
N THR A 192 0.38 3.71 -2.40
CA THR A 192 1.41 3.24 -1.47
C THR A 192 2.79 3.22 -2.13
N ALA A 193 2.88 2.84 -3.41
CA ALA A 193 4.13 2.94 -4.16
C ALA A 193 4.64 4.39 -4.21
N ALA A 194 3.79 5.34 -4.61
CA ALA A 194 4.13 6.76 -4.70
C ALA A 194 4.51 7.37 -3.34
N ALA A 195 3.74 7.04 -2.30
CA ALA A 195 3.94 7.51 -0.93
C ALA A 195 5.22 6.98 -0.28
N THR A 196 5.67 5.77 -0.66
CA THR A 196 6.84 5.11 -0.06
C THR A 196 8.06 5.05 -0.97
N ALA A 197 8.00 5.68 -2.15
CA ALA A 197 9.09 5.72 -3.12
C ALA A 197 10.36 6.37 -2.56
N ALA A 198 10.22 7.43 -1.76
CA ALA A 198 11.37 8.09 -1.13
C ALA A 198 11.88 7.30 0.07
N THR A 199 13.22 7.19 0.17
CA THR A 199 13.92 6.55 1.27
C THR A 199 13.70 7.26 2.61
N ARG A 200 13.59 8.59 2.60
CA ARG A 200 13.35 9.40 3.79
C ARG A 200 11.91 9.89 3.83
N PRO A 201 11.20 9.77 4.97
CA PRO A 201 9.85 10.28 5.11
C PRO A 201 9.85 11.81 4.98
N SER A 202 8.88 12.34 4.25
CA SER A 202 8.70 13.79 4.12
C SER A 202 7.25 14.15 3.82
N ARG A 203 6.89 15.42 4.06
CA ARG A 203 5.57 15.96 3.67
C ARG A 203 5.30 15.82 2.17
N ALA A 204 6.35 15.73 1.35
CA ALA A 204 6.23 15.51 -0.08
C ALA A 204 5.52 14.20 -0.42
N ASP A 205 5.61 13.19 0.44
CA ASP A 205 5.05 11.87 0.18
C ASP A 205 3.51 11.89 0.18
N PHE A 206 2.89 12.69 1.06
CA PHE A 206 1.45 12.94 1.03
C PHE A 206 1.04 13.56 -0.31
N PHE A 207 1.78 14.56 -0.79
CA PHE A 207 1.48 15.20 -2.07
C PHE A 207 1.70 14.25 -3.26
N LYS A 208 2.70 13.37 -3.21
CA LYS A 208 2.89 12.33 -4.22
C LYS A 208 1.71 11.38 -4.27
N ALA A 209 1.24 10.91 -3.11
CA ALA A 209 0.05 10.07 -3.02
C ALA A 209 -1.18 10.83 -3.56
N LEU A 210 -1.35 12.10 -3.20
CA LEU A 210 -2.47 12.92 -3.68
C LEU A 210 -2.41 13.14 -5.20
N PHE A 211 -1.22 13.38 -5.76
CA PHE A 211 -1.05 13.55 -7.21
C PHE A 211 -1.31 12.25 -7.96
N ALA A 212 -0.85 11.11 -7.43
CA ALA A 212 -1.18 9.80 -7.99
C ALA A 212 -2.70 9.54 -7.95
N ALA A 213 -3.36 9.86 -6.84
CA ALA A 213 -4.81 9.73 -6.69
C ALA A 213 -5.59 10.61 -7.69
N ILE A 214 -5.13 11.85 -7.91
CA ILE A 214 -5.71 12.77 -8.91
C ILE A 214 -5.53 12.23 -10.33
N GLU A 215 -4.35 11.71 -10.66
CA GLU A 215 -4.03 11.18 -11.99
C GLU A 215 -4.85 9.93 -12.31
N GLU A 216 -4.99 9.02 -11.34
CA GLU A 216 -5.81 7.80 -11.46
C GLU A 216 -7.30 8.12 -11.64
N ASN A 217 -7.75 9.27 -11.10
CA ASN A 217 -9.13 9.74 -11.23
C ASN A 217 -9.31 10.79 -12.33
N SER A 218 -8.30 11.02 -13.16
CA SER A 218 -8.37 11.92 -14.31
C SER A 218 -9.14 11.29 -15.46
N ALA A 219 -9.70 12.14 -16.33
CA ALA A 219 -10.35 11.68 -17.56
C ALA A 219 -9.41 10.90 -18.50
N GLU A 220 -8.08 11.05 -18.38
CA GLU A 220 -7.10 10.24 -19.13
C GLU A 220 -7.07 8.80 -18.62
N SER A 221 -7.36 8.61 -17.33
CA SER A 221 -7.47 7.32 -16.64
C SER A 221 -8.93 6.85 -16.49
N TYR A 222 -9.84 7.35 -17.34
CA TYR A 222 -11.29 7.05 -17.30
C TYR A 222 -12.03 7.51 -16.02
N GLY A 223 -11.45 8.44 -15.26
CA GLY A 223 -12.05 9.02 -14.06
C GLY A 223 -12.91 10.27 -14.30
N GLN A 224 -13.40 10.86 -13.20
CA GLN A 224 -14.35 11.98 -13.21
C GLN A 224 -13.69 13.36 -13.28
N LEU A 225 -12.38 13.46 -12.98
CA LEU A 225 -11.68 14.75 -13.00
C LEU A 225 -11.40 15.20 -14.43
N PRO A 226 -11.54 16.50 -14.76
CA PRO A 226 -11.24 17.00 -16.09
C PRO A 226 -9.81 16.71 -16.55
N ARG A 227 -9.64 16.52 -17.86
CA ARG A 227 -8.32 16.34 -18.46
C ARG A 227 -7.41 17.54 -18.14
N GLY A 228 -6.20 17.28 -17.65
CA GLY A 228 -5.23 18.32 -17.28
C GLY A 228 -5.62 19.13 -16.05
N PHE A 229 -6.55 18.64 -15.22
CA PHE A 229 -6.94 19.29 -13.97
C PHE A 229 -5.72 19.56 -13.07
N LYS A 230 -5.51 20.83 -12.72
CA LYS A 230 -4.42 21.27 -11.85
C LYS A 230 -4.88 22.40 -10.95
N LEU A 231 -4.54 22.29 -9.69
CA LEU A 231 -4.72 23.34 -8.69
C LEU A 231 -3.49 24.24 -8.58
N THR A 232 -3.69 25.44 -8.06
CA THR A 232 -2.59 26.31 -7.65
C THR A 232 -1.82 25.69 -6.49
N ASP A 233 -0.56 26.07 -6.39
CA ASP A 233 0.35 25.63 -5.33
C ASP A 233 -0.15 26.11 -3.95
N ARG A 234 -0.74 27.31 -3.88
CA ARG A 234 -1.39 27.84 -2.68
C ARG A 234 -2.59 27.00 -2.24
N THR A 235 -3.47 26.61 -3.17
CA THR A 235 -4.63 25.77 -2.86
C THR A 235 -4.22 24.39 -2.35
N LEU A 236 -3.22 23.76 -2.97
CA LEU A 236 -2.68 22.49 -2.49
C LEU A 236 -2.07 22.60 -1.09
N ALA A 237 -1.34 23.69 -0.83
CA ALA A 237 -0.77 23.95 0.49
C ALA A 237 -1.86 24.11 1.56
N SER A 238 -2.88 24.93 1.32
CA SER A 238 -4.01 25.11 2.25
C SER A 238 -4.76 23.81 2.52
N LEU A 239 -5.07 23.03 1.47
CA LEU A 239 -5.73 21.73 1.63
C LEU A 239 -4.92 20.76 2.47
N ALA A 240 -3.61 20.64 2.20
CA ALA A 240 -2.73 19.75 2.96
C ALA A 240 -2.58 20.18 4.42
N ASN A 241 -2.39 21.48 4.67
CA ASN A 241 -2.26 22.03 6.02
C ASN A 241 -3.50 21.71 6.86
N CYS A 242 -4.70 21.87 6.31
CA CYS A 242 -5.94 21.57 7.01
C CYS A 242 -6.21 20.07 7.13
N ALA A 243 -5.99 19.28 6.06
CA ALA A 243 -6.26 17.84 6.07
C ALA A 243 -5.33 17.07 7.02
N LEU A 244 -4.04 17.43 7.03
CA LEU A 244 -3.03 16.83 7.92
C LEU A 244 -2.98 17.48 9.31
N ASP A 245 -3.81 18.49 9.56
CA ASP A 245 -3.86 19.25 10.81
C ASP A 245 -2.50 19.85 11.23
N LEU A 246 -1.76 20.39 10.25
CA LEU A 246 -0.44 20.96 10.51
C LEU A 246 -0.55 22.23 11.34
N GLY A 247 0.27 22.30 12.39
CA GLY A 247 0.40 23.47 13.25
C GLY A 247 1.21 24.59 12.60
N PRO A 248 1.25 25.79 13.22
CA PRO A 248 1.88 26.99 12.65
C PRO A 248 3.35 26.81 12.25
N ASP A 249 4.12 26.05 13.02
CA ASP A 249 5.55 25.78 12.77
C ASP A 249 5.78 24.78 11.62
N ASP A 250 4.72 24.07 11.24
CA ASP A 250 4.75 22.93 10.32
C ASP A 250 4.00 23.21 9.01
N LEU A 251 3.53 24.43 8.80
CA LEU A 251 2.79 24.79 7.60
C LEU A 251 3.62 24.61 6.33
N VAL A 252 2.97 24.09 5.31
CA VAL A 252 3.46 24.07 3.94
C VAL A 252 3.00 25.36 3.26
N ASP A 253 3.92 25.99 2.51
CA ASP A 253 3.64 27.20 1.74
C ASP A 253 3.70 26.96 0.22
N ASP A 254 3.32 27.98 -0.54
CA ASP A 254 3.38 27.97 -2.01
C ASP A 254 4.82 27.70 -2.51
N ALA A 255 5.84 28.28 -1.85
CA ALA A 255 7.23 28.08 -2.23
C ALA A 255 7.68 26.60 -2.09
N TYR A 256 7.24 25.91 -1.05
CA TYR A 256 7.45 24.48 -0.89
C TYR A 256 6.80 23.69 -2.03
N MET A 257 5.54 24.00 -2.37
CA MET A 257 4.81 23.32 -3.43
C MET A 257 5.44 23.53 -4.82
N LYS A 258 5.93 24.74 -5.11
CA LYS A 258 6.69 25.04 -6.34
C LYS A 258 7.93 24.17 -6.47
N ARG A 259 8.74 24.10 -5.41
CA ARG A 259 9.95 23.25 -5.37
C ARG A 259 9.61 21.78 -5.55
N LEU A 260 8.53 21.32 -4.91
CA LEU A 260 8.07 19.94 -5.04
C LEU A 260 7.70 19.61 -6.49
N ARG A 261 6.84 20.41 -7.13
CA ARG A 261 6.44 20.19 -8.53
C ARG A 261 7.61 20.24 -9.50
N GLN A 262 8.58 21.13 -9.27
CA GLN A 262 9.79 21.18 -10.09
C GLN A 262 10.60 19.88 -9.99
N ARG A 263 10.70 19.28 -8.79
CA ARG A 263 11.37 18.00 -8.58
C ARG A 263 10.63 16.85 -9.27
N GLU A 264 9.30 16.77 -9.15
CA GLU A 264 8.50 15.74 -9.83
C GLU A 264 8.69 15.77 -11.35
N ARG A 265 8.72 16.96 -11.96
CA ARG A 265 8.99 17.10 -13.41
C ARG A 265 10.37 16.65 -13.83
N ASN A 266 11.37 16.82 -12.96
CA ASN A 266 12.76 16.45 -13.25
C ASN A 266 13.05 14.98 -12.93
N GLY A 267 12.30 14.35 -12.01
CA GLY A 267 12.44 12.95 -11.65
C GLY A 267 11.78 11.96 -12.61
N ASN A 268 10.85 12.42 -13.44
CA ASN A 268 10.24 11.62 -14.53
C ASN A 268 11.04 11.68 -15.86
N LYS A 269 12.30 12.11 -15.83
CA LYS A 269 13.25 12.06 -16.96
C LYS A 269 14.39 11.11 -16.63
#